data_AF-A0A852UDN1-F1
#
_entry.id   AF-A0A852UDN1-F1
#
_cell.length_a   1.000
_cell.length_b   1.000
_cell.length_c   1.000
_cell.angle_alpha   90.00
_cell.angle_beta   90.00
_cell.angle_gamma   90.00
#
_symmetry.space_group_name_H-M   'P 1'
#
loop_
_entity.id
_entity.type
_entity.pdbx_description
1 polymer ?
#
loop_
_entity_poly.entity_id
_entity_poly.type
_entity_poly.pdbx_seq_one_letter_code
_entity_poly.pdbx_strand_id
1 'polypeptide(L)'
;MSQLTLDTHVCDIVTALPQSADLFRSLRIDFCCGGKISLKDAAKERELKPEEVLNSINEIEDKRKKQGGIDPTTFGSKTLVTYIQEKYHEGLREEFAVTCALHYESCPCSWRKASASSACPRNLR
;
A
#
# COMPACT_ATOMS: atom_id res chain seq x y z
N MET A 1 11.87 15.19 -12.69
CA MET A 1 11.44 13.79 -12.54
C MET A 1 12.68 12.94 -12.55
N SER A 2 12.96 12.28 -11.44
CA SER A 2 14.19 11.52 -11.20
C SER A 2 14.29 10.37 -12.19
N GLN A 3 15.39 10.27 -12.90
CA GLN A 3 15.67 9.13 -13.77
C GLN A 3 15.76 7.88 -12.89
N LEU A 4 14.85 6.92 -13.10
CA LEU A 4 14.89 5.63 -12.43
C LEU A 4 16.00 4.79 -13.07
N THR A 5 17.05 4.55 -12.32
CA THR A 5 18.20 3.75 -12.75
C THR A 5 18.34 2.50 -11.88
N LEU A 6 19.12 1.52 -12.35
CA LEU A 6 19.36 0.26 -11.62
C LEU A 6 20.04 0.45 -10.25
N ASP A 7 20.71 1.59 -10.06
CA ASP A 7 21.40 1.95 -8.82
C ASP A 7 20.50 2.70 -7.84
N THR A 8 19.27 3.03 -8.25
CA THR A 8 18.30 3.70 -7.38
C THR A 8 17.83 2.74 -6.29
N HIS A 9 17.63 3.26 -5.07
CA HIS A 9 17.14 2.46 -3.96
C HIS A 9 15.67 2.08 -4.16
N VAL A 10 15.31 0.85 -3.81
CA VAL A 10 13.94 0.34 -3.95
C VAL A 10 12.94 1.20 -3.17
N CYS A 11 13.31 1.72 -1.99
CA CYS A 11 12.45 2.60 -1.20
C CYS A 11 12.10 3.91 -1.92
N ASP A 12 13.04 4.50 -2.65
CA ASP A 12 12.83 5.78 -3.33
C ASP A 12 11.89 5.60 -4.53
N ILE A 13 12.00 4.46 -5.21
CA ILE A 13 11.11 4.07 -6.31
C ILE A 13 9.67 3.94 -5.81
N VAL A 14 9.45 3.23 -4.70
CA VAL A 14 8.11 3.06 -4.12
C VAL A 14 7.54 4.38 -3.61
N THR A 15 8.38 5.25 -3.06
CA THR A 15 7.96 6.57 -2.57
C THR A 15 7.50 7.46 -3.74
N ALA A 16 8.20 7.44 -4.86
CA ALA A 16 7.82 8.18 -6.06
C ALA A 16 6.61 7.56 -6.79
N LEU A 17 6.54 6.23 -6.81
CA LEU A 17 5.54 5.43 -7.51
C LEU A 17 4.93 4.40 -6.55
N PRO A 18 3.89 4.76 -5.76
CA PRO A 18 3.30 3.84 -4.79
C PRO A 18 2.71 2.58 -5.44
N GLN A 19 2.30 2.66 -6.71
CA GLN A 19 1.82 1.51 -7.51
C GLN A 19 2.89 0.44 -7.75
N SER A 20 4.18 0.79 -7.67
CA SER A 20 5.27 -0.19 -7.79
C SER A 20 5.35 -1.14 -6.59
N ALA A 21 4.74 -0.79 -5.44
CA ALA A 21 4.72 -1.65 -4.26
C ALA A 21 4.08 -3.02 -4.53
N ASP A 22 2.99 -3.05 -5.32
CA ASP A 22 2.31 -4.30 -5.67
C ASP A 22 3.19 -5.20 -6.55
N LEU A 23 3.94 -4.58 -7.47
CA LEU A 23 4.92 -5.26 -8.29
C LEU A 23 6.00 -5.90 -7.39
N PHE A 24 6.62 -5.13 -6.50
CA PHE A 24 7.65 -5.66 -5.60
C PHE A 24 7.11 -6.77 -4.68
N ARG A 25 5.86 -6.65 -4.22
CA ARG A 25 5.19 -7.69 -3.44
C ARG A 25 5.02 -8.99 -4.25
N SER A 26 4.68 -8.90 -5.53
CA SER A 26 4.58 -10.06 -6.42
C SER A 26 5.94 -10.73 -6.66
N LEU A 27 7.01 -9.93 -6.75
CA LEU A 27 8.39 -10.40 -6.91
C LEU A 27 9.06 -10.79 -5.59
N ARG A 28 8.35 -10.68 -4.45
CA ARG A 28 8.87 -10.90 -3.09
C ARG A 28 10.12 -10.07 -2.76
N ILE A 29 10.18 -8.85 -3.26
CA ILE A 29 11.24 -7.88 -2.94
C ILE A 29 10.77 -7.03 -1.75
N ASP A 30 11.57 -7.00 -0.68
CA ASP A 30 11.25 -6.26 0.54
C ASP A 30 11.63 -4.77 0.41
N PHE A 31 10.63 -3.91 0.24
CA PHE A 31 10.82 -2.46 0.09
C PHE A 31 10.62 -1.67 1.40
N CYS A 32 10.08 -2.28 2.45
CA CYS A 32 9.70 -1.61 3.70
C CYS A 32 10.81 -1.57 4.75
N CYS A 33 11.32 -2.73 5.19
CA CYS A 33 12.34 -2.81 6.24
C CYS A 33 13.78 -2.87 5.68
N GLY A 34 13.93 -3.43 4.48
CA GLY A 34 15.21 -3.60 3.78
C GLY A 34 15.38 -2.70 2.55
N GLY A 35 14.52 -1.69 2.35
CA GLY A 35 14.43 -0.95 1.08
C GLY A 35 15.62 -0.08 0.69
N LYS A 36 16.65 0.05 1.55
CA LYS A 36 17.91 0.78 1.27
C LYS A 36 18.89 0.00 0.39
N ILE A 37 18.40 -1.02 -0.31
CA ILE A 37 19.18 -1.83 -1.26
C ILE A 37 18.93 -1.27 -2.67
N SER A 38 19.92 -1.36 -3.54
CA SER A 38 19.77 -0.96 -4.95
C SER A 38 18.80 -1.91 -5.65
N LEU A 39 18.08 -1.44 -6.68
CA LEU A 39 17.19 -2.31 -7.46
C LEU A 39 17.96 -3.49 -8.09
N LYS A 40 19.20 -3.26 -8.50
CA LYS A 40 20.07 -4.31 -9.04
C LYS A 40 20.35 -5.42 -8.03
N ASP A 41 20.70 -5.07 -6.80
CA ASP A 41 21.04 -6.06 -5.78
C ASP A 41 19.79 -6.78 -5.27
N ALA A 42 18.67 -6.06 -5.11
CA ALA A 42 17.38 -6.65 -4.77
C ALA A 42 16.89 -7.66 -5.83
N ALA A 43 17.09 -7.35 -7.12
CA ALA A 43 16.77 -8.27 -8.20
C ALA A 43 17.69 -9.50 -8.21
N LYS A 44 19.00 -9.30 -8.00
CA LYS A 44 19.99 -10.40 -7.94
C LYS A 44 19.73 -11.36 -6.80
N GLU A 45 19.38 -10.87 -5.61
CA GLU A 45 19.08 -11.71 -4.44
C GLU A 45 17.90 -12.65 -4.70
N ARG A 46 17.00 -12.26 -5.60
CA ARG A 46 15.85 -13.06 -6.04
C ARG A 46 16.08 -13.79 -7.36
N GLU A 47 17.31 -13.81 -7.88
CA GLU A 47 17.68 -14.39 -9.19
C GLU A 47 16.88 -13.83 -10.37
N LEU A 48 16.38 -12.60 -10.24
CA LEU A 48 15.61 -11.90 -11.27
C LEU A 48 16.52 -11.04 -12.13
N LYS A 49 16.13 -10.85 -13.40
CA LYS A 49 16.85 -9.94 -14.29
C LYS A 49 16.50 -8.49 -13.93
N PRO A 50 17.49 -7.65 -13.56
CA PRO A 50 17.22 -6.27 -13.13
C PRO A 50 16.57 -5.43 -14.24
N GLU A 51 16.86 -5.73 -15.51
CA GLU A 51 16.28 -5.05 -16.66
C GLU A 51 14.77 -5.32 -16.83
N GLU A 52 14.32 -6.55 -16.55
CA GLU A 52 12.90 -6.93 -16.64
C GLU A 52 12.08 -6.19 -15.57
N VAL A 53 12.64 -6.06 -14.36
CA VAL A 53 12.03 -5.30 -13.26
C VAL A 53 11.96 -3.82 -13.61
N LEU A 54 13.03 -3.25 -14.17
CA LEU A 54 13.06 -1.85 -14.58
C LEU A 54 12.04 -1.55 -15.69
N ASN A 55 11.91 -2.42 -16.69
CA ASN A 55 10.89 -2.28 -17.73
C ASN A 55 9.48 -2.30 -17.15
N SER A 56 9.21 -3.23 -16.22
CA SER A 56 7.92 -3.32 -15.54
C SER A 56 7.59 -2.05 -14.75
N ILE A 57 8.58 -1.43 -14.12
CA ILE A 57 8.42 -0.15 -13.41
C ILE A 57 8.12 0.98 -14.39
N ASN A 58 8.82 1.05 -15.51
CA ASN A 58 8.58 2.07 -16.55
C ASN A 58 7.16 1.96 -17.12
N GLU A 59 6.66 0.74 -17.35
CA GLU A 59 5.27 0.53 -17.78
C GLU A 59 4.25 1.04 -16.76
N ILE A 60 4.51 0.86 -15.45
CA ILE A 60 3.66 1.41 -14.39
C ILE A 60 3.71 2.93 -14.39
N GLU A 61 4.90 3.52 -14.55
CA GLU A 61 5.06 4.97 -14.65
C GLU A 61 4.27 5.55 -15.82
N ASP A 62 4.33 4.90 -16.99
CA ASP A 62 3.59 5.32 -18.18
C ASP A 62 2.08 5.17 -18.00
N LYS A 63 1.63 4.09 -17.36
CA LYS A 63 0.20 3.92 -16.99
C LYS A 63 -0.25 5.03 -16.05
N ARG A 64 0.54 5.38 -15.04
CA ARG A 64 0.24 6.49 -14.12
C ARG A 64 0.14 7.83 -14.85
N LYS A 65 1.09 8.13 -15.74
CA LYS A 65 1.07 9.35 -16.57
C LYS A 65 -0.20 9.43 -17.43
N LYS A 66 -0.59 8.33 -18.06
CA LYS A 66 -1.81 8.24 -18.88
C LYS A 66 -3.10 8.39 -18.07
N GLN A 67 -3.10 7.91 -16.83
CA GLN A 67 -4.27 7.99 -15.94
C GLN A 67 -4.48 9.38 -15.32
N GLY A 68 -3.53 10.32 -15.46
CA GLY A 68 -3.72 11.71 -15.04
C GLY A 68 -4.09 11.86 -13.56
N GLY A 69 -3.50 11.03 -12.70
CA GLY A 69 -3.81 11.04 -11.26
C GLY A 69 -3.37 12.33 -10.59
N ILE A 70 -4.19 12.82 -9.65
CA ILE A 70 -3.87 14.00 -8.85
C ILE A 70 -2.67 13.71 -7.96
N ASP A 71 -1.65 14.57 -8.00
CA ASP A 71 -0.47 14.42 -7.13
C ASP A 71 -0.77 14.95 -5.72
N PRO A 72 -0.78 14.09 -4.68
CA PRO A 72 -1.16 14.50 -3.34
C PRO A 72 -0.20 15.52 -2.71
N THR A 73 1.04 15.62 -3.22
CA THR A 73 2.07 16.56 -2.74
C THR A 73 1.69 18.03 -2.95
N THR A 74 0.74 18.30 -3.85
CA THR A 74 0.30 19.66 -4.18
C THR A 74 -0.82 20.17 -3.27
N PHE A 75 -1.44 19.29 -2.46
CA PHE A 75 -2.54 19.68 -1.57
C PHE A 75 -2.05 20.41 -0.32
N GLY A 76 -2.87 21.35 0.16
CA GLY A 76 -2.72 21.89 1.51
C GLY A 76 -2.97 20.82 2.58
N SER A 77 -2.42 21.01 3.78
CA SER A 77 -2.50 20.02 4.87
C SER A 77 -3.94 19.58 5.19
N LYS A 78 -4.89 20.53 5.27
CA LYS A 78 -6.30 20.24 5.54
C LYS A 78 -6.94 19.40 4.43
N THR A 79 -6.74 19.80 3.17
CA THR A 79 -7.29 19.09 2.00
C THR A 79 -6.69 17.70 1.83
N LEU A 80 -5.41 17.52 2.17
CA LEU A 80 -4.74 16.21 2.13
C LEU A 80 -5.34 15.24 3.16
N VAL A 81 -5.61 15.70 4.38
CA VAL A 81 -6.22 14.87 5.43
C VAL A 81 -7.60 14.37 5.00
N THR A 82 -8.45 15.27 4.50
CA THR A 82 -9.79 14.90 4.02
C THR A 82 -9.71 13.91 2.87
N TYR A 83 -8.83 14.16 1.89
CA TYR A 83 -8.62 13.26 0.76
C TYR A 83 -8.20 11.84 1.19
N ILE A 84 -7.29 11.72 2.17
CA ILE A 84 -6.83 10.41 2.68
C ILE A 84 -7.98 9.67 3.37
N GLN A 85 -8.78 10.37 4.18
CA GLN A 85 -9.89 9.78 4.91
C GLN A 85 -10.96 9.24 3.97
N GLU A 86 -11.42 10.04 3.01
CA GLU A 86 -12.46 9.63 2.07
C GLU A 86 -11.96 8.50 1.15
N LYS A 87 -10.75 8.64 0.59
CA LYS A 87 -10.27 7.70 -0.42
C LYS A 87 -9.83 6.35 0.16
N TYR A 88 -9.19 6.34 1.34
CA TYR A 88 -8.57 5.13 1.90
C TYR A 88 -9.26 4.65 3.17
N HIS A 89 -9.68 5.54 4.09
CA HIS A 89 -10.26 5.08 5.35
C HIS A 89 -11.69 4.58 5.21
N GLU A 90 -12.53 5.15 4.32
CA GLU A 90 -13.90 4.65 4.14
C GLU A 90 -13.93 3.20 3.65
N GLY A 91 -13.22 2.89 2.57
CA GLY A 91 -13.15 1.51 2.05
C GLY A 91 -12.60 0.52 3.08
N LEU A 92 -11.53 0.89 3.80
CA LEU A 92 -10.99 0.05 4.87
C LEU A 92 -12.00 -0.19 5.99
N ARG A 93 -12.77 0.82 6.40
CA ARG A 93 -13.79 0.67 7.45
C ARG A 93 -14.86 -0.34 7.06
N GLU A 94 -15.28 -0.33 5.81
CA GLU A 94 -16.26 -1.30 5.28
C GLU A 94 -15.69 -2.72 5.29
N GLU A 95 -14.46 -2.90 4.78
CA GLU A 95 -13.78 -4.20 4.74
C GLU A 95 -13.53 -4.78 6.16
N PHE A 96 -13.11 -3.93 7.11
CA PHE A 96 -12.93 -4.33 8.51
C PHE A 96 -14.25 -4.68 9.19
N ALA A 97 -15.32 -3.93 8.92
CA ALA A 97 -16.64 -4.21 9.47
C ALA A 97 -17.16 -5.58 8.98
N VAL A 98 -16.99 -5.89 7.69
CA VAL A 98 -17.36 -7.18 7.11
C VAL A 98 -16.51 -8.31 7.69
N THR A 99 -15.19 -8.14 7.78
CA THR A 99 -14.29 -9.17 8.33
C THR A 99 -14.61 -9.47 9.80
N CYS A 100 -14.92 -8.45 10.60
CA CYS A 100 -15.33 -8.63 11.99
C CYS A 100 -16.69 -9.32 12.09
N ALA A 101 -17.63 -8.98 11.19
CA ALA A 101 -18.94 -9.60 11.10
C ALA A 101 -18.92 -11.03 10.53
N LEU A 102 -17.86 -11.48 9.85
CA LEU A 102 -17.69 -12.87 9.42
C LEU A 102 -16.96 -13.70 10.47
N HIS A 103 -16.06 -13.09 11.25
CA HIS A 103 -15.32 -13.78 12.32
C HIS A 103 -16.16 -14.04 13.59
N TYR A 104 -17.38 -13.49 13.69
CA TYR A 104 -18.26 -13.66 14.86
C TYR A 104 -18.75 -15.11 15.07
N GLU A 105 -18.70 -15.98 14.05
CA GLU A 105 -19.11 -17.39 14.16
C GLU A 105 -18.05 -18.25 14.85
N SER A 106 -16.78 -17.83 14.81
CA SER A 106 -15.67 -18.45 15.56
C SER A 106 -15.29 -17.67 16.83
N CYS A 107 -16.03 -16.62 17.18
CA CYS A 107 -15.71 -15.81 18.35
C CYS A 107 -16.08 -16.58 19.63
N PRO A 108 -15.11 -16.87 20.53
CA PRO A 108 -15.39 -17.59 21.77
C PRO A 108 -16.43 -16.82 22.61
N CYS A 109 -17.43 -17.57 23.09
CA CYS A 109 -18.65 -17.07 23.74
C CYS A 109 -18.45 -16.10 24.92
N SER A 110 -17.22 -15.87 25.39
CA SER A 110 -16.87 -14.88 26.43
C SER A 110 -17.13 -13.43 25.99
N TRP A 111 -17.08 -13.13 24.69
CA TRP A 111 -17.36 -11.78 24.16
C TRP A 111 -18.85 -11.53 23.87
N ARG A 112 -19.72 -12.55 23.99
CA ARG A 112 -21.16 -12.43 23.73
C ARG A 112 -21.90 -11.58 24.77
N LYS A 113 -21.37 -11.45 26.00
CA LYS A 113 -21.89 -10.51 27.03
C LYS A 113 -21.36 -9.09 26.89
N ALA A 114 -20.35 -8.87 26.06
CA ALA A 114 -19.82 -7.54 25.77
C ALA A 114 -20.59 -6.82 24.65
N SER A 115 -21.77 -7.32 24.26
CA SER A 115 -22.69 -6.63 23.33
C SER A 115 -23.21 -5.29 23.86
N ALA A 116 -23.01 -5.01 25.15
CA ALA A 116 -23.30 -3.73 25.79
C ALA A 116 -22.05 -2.93 26.21
N SER A 117 -20.84 -3.42 25.91
CA SER A 117 -19.61 -2.69 26.21
C SER A 117 -19.11 -1.94 24.97
N SER A 118 -18.54 -0.75 25.19
CA SER A 118 -17.92 0.12 24.17
C SER A 118 -16.80 -0.55 23.35
N ALA A 119 -16.44 -1.79 23.67
CA ALA A 119 -15.51 -2.63 22.94
C ALA A 119 -16.11 -3.34 21.70
N CYS A 120 -17.44 -3.29 21.50
CA CYS A 120 -18.05 -3.87 20.30
C CYS A 120 -18.04 -2.84 19.15
N PRO A 121 -17.43 -3.15 17.98
CA PRO A 121 -17.32 -2.21 16.85
C PRO A 121 -18.68 -1.82 16.25
N ARG A 122 -19.77 -2.49 16.63
CA ARG A 122 -21.13 -2.12 16.24
C ARG A 122 -21.68 -0.90 17.00
N ASN A 123 -21.01 -0.43 18.06
CA ASN A 123 -21.45 0.69 18.89
C ASN A 123 -20.53 1.93 18.81
N LEU A 124 -19.59 1.96 17.85
CA LEU A 124 -18.82 3.15 17.49
C LEU A 124 -19.57 3.91 16.39
N ARG A 125 -20.66 4.58 16.78
CA ARG A 125 -21.28 5.63 15.97
C ARG A 125 -20.73 6.98 16.39
#